data_AF-A0A934FSQ9-F1
#
_entry.id   AF-A0A934FSQ9-F1
#
_cell.length_a   1.000
_cell.length_b   1.000
_cell.length_c   1.000
_cell.angle_alpha   90.00
_cell.angle_beta   90.00
_cell.angle_gamma   90.00
#
_symmetry.space_group_name_H-M   'P 1'
#
loop_
_entity.id
_entity.type
_entity.pdbx_description
1 polymer ?
#
loop_
_entity_poly.entity_id
_entity_poly.type
_entity_poly.pdbx_seq_one_letter_code
_entity_poly.pdbx_strand_id
1 'polypeptide(L)'
;LLLWRTQRALASRGTPTAIARFATIDAPELLAGTVQDGVARGVMVALEETLSLCSGAEERPAEELPLDDGAERFVDRELRRKKDILVASGGARVRWSRKGGVQFVDRDFDVNEEDCIRFEDRSDRGDLDGFSADPDERPRWFSPAFLRPVLLAHGPTQHRLELAGRLGRRADGYPCRITLIGRPDESFVRMVVRVHNTRDDHRLRIRFLGCRRADAIDSDGTPGFVAVSNDARHFVAATLVRACGRLRAGDATVAVPAAQCRLELRHEFRLGGRPWRDPT
;
A
#
# COMPACT_ATOMS: atom_id res chain seq x y z
N LEU A 1 -7.26 11.10 -4.04
CA LEU A 1 -8.14 10.12 -3.35
C LEU A 1 -9.27 9.62 -4.25
N LEU A 2 -10.07 10.50 -4.86
CA LEU A 2 -11.20 10.10 -5.72
C LEU A 2 -10.77 9.31 -6.97
N LEU A 3 -9.70 9.76 -7.65
CA LEU A 3 -9.09 9.02 -8.77
C LEU A 3 -8.72 7.58 -8.37
N TRP A 4 -8.06 7.44 -7.22
CA TRP A 4 -7.72 6.13 -6.65
C TRP A 4 -8.95 5.25 -6.40
N ARG A 5 -10.00 5.78 -5.76
CA ARG A 5 -11.25 5.04 -5.54
C ARG A 5 -11.84 4.55 -6.86
N THR A 6 -11.82 5.42 -7.87
CA THR A 6 -12.34 5.15 -9.21
C THR A 6 -11.57 4.04 -9.91
N GLN A 7 -10.24 4.14 -9.95
CA GLN A 7 -9.38 3.11 -10.53
C GLN A 7 -9.57 1.75 -9.85
N ARG A 8 -9.72 1.74 -8.52
CA ARG A 8 -10.01 0.52 -7.77
C ARG A 8 -11.37 -0.08 -8.14
N ALA A 9 -12.42 0.75 -8.19
CA ALA A 9 -13.76 0.28 -8.57
C ALA A 9 -13.81 -0.25 -10.01
N LEU A 10 -13.08 0.38 -10.94
CA LEU A 10 -12.95 -0.11 -12.31
C LEU A 10 -12.25 -1.47 -12.36
N ALA A 11 -11.19 -1.64 -11.57
CA ALA A 11 -10.42 -2.88 -11.54
C ALA A 11 -11.23 -4.07 -10.96
N SER A 12 -12.02 -3.85 -9.90
CA SER A 12 -12.77 -4.94 -9.26
C SER A 12 -14.17 -5.17 -9.83
N ARG A 13 -14.84 -4.11 -10.28
CA ARG A 13 -16.27 -4.12 -10.62
C ARG A 13 -16.61 -3.22 -11.82
N GLY A 14 -15.62 -2.88 -12.64
CA GLY A 14 -15.79 -2.02 -13.81
C GLY A 14 -16.78 -2.60 -14.82
N THR A 15 -17.76 -1.78 -15.21
CA THR A 15 -18.64 -2.10 -16.34
C THR A 15 -18.05 -1.52 -17.62
N PRO A 16 -18.44 -2.02 -18.81
CA PRO A 16 -18.04 -1.41 -20.08
C PRO A 16 -18.35 0.10 -20.13
N THR A 17 -19.49 0.52 -19.56
CA THR A 17 -19.89 1.93 -19.48
C THR A 17 -18.99 2.74 -18.52
N ALA A 18 -18.63 2.19 -17.36
CA ALA A 18 -17.71 2.85 -16.44
C ALA A 18 -16.30 2.99 -17.06
N ILE A 19 -15.81 1.95 -17.73
CA ILE A 19 -14.52 1.97 -18.43
C ILE A 19 -14.53 3.03 -19.54
N ALA A 20 -15.59 3.06 -20.36
CA ALA A 20 -15.75 4.07 -21.40
C ALA A 20 -15.81 5.50 -20.81
N ARG A 21 -16.50 5.69 -19.68
CA ARG A 21 -16.55 6.99 -19.00
C ARG A 21 -15.17 7.40 -18.49
N PHE A 22 -14.44 6.49 -17.84
CA PHE A 22 -13.10 6.77 -17.33
C PHE A 22 -12.13 7.12 -18.46
N ALA A 23 -12.20 6.43 -19.60
CA ALA A 23 -11.34 6.71 -20.75
C ALA A 23 -11.48 8.15 -21.28
N THR A 24 -12.62 8.82 -21.06
CA THR A 24 -12.81 10.24 -21.44
C THR A 24 -12.03 11.22 -20.56
N ILE A 25 -11.54 10.78 -19.40
CA ILE A 25 -10.82 11.60 -18.42
C ILE A 25 -9.44 11.05 -18.07
N ASP A 26 -9.08 9.85 -18.52
CA ASP A 26 -7.76 9.21 -18.36
C ASP A 26 -6.73 9.77 -19.35
N ALA A 27 -6.68 11.11 -19.43
CA ALA A 27 -5.67 11.82 -20.18
C ALA A 27 -4.58 12.31 -19.20
N PRO A 28 -3.28 12.10 -19.47
CA PRO A 28 -2.20 12.50 -18.58
C PRO A 28 -2.28 13.97 -18.16
N GLU A 29 -2.71 14.85 -19.07
CA GLU A 29 -2.83 16.29 -18.84
C GLU A 29 -3.95 16.65 -17.85
N LEU A 30 -5.07 15.91 -17.86
CA LEU A 30 -6.21 16.15 -16.97
C LEU A 30 -5.97 15.63 -15.56
N LEU A 31 -5.11 14.63 -15.42
CA LEU A 31 -4.78 13.98 -14.16
C LEU A 31 -3.48 14.54 -13.53
N ALA A 32 -2.78 15.46 -14.21
CA ALA A 32 -1.51 16.05 -13.77
C ALA A 32 -1.64 17.12 -12.66
N GLY A 33 -2.85 17.44 -12.20
CA GLY A 33 -3.09 18.42 -11.12
C GLY A 33 -2.97 19.89 -11.55
N THR A 34 -2.40 20.16 -12.72
CA THR A 34 -2.13 21.52 -13.25
C THR A 34 -3.29 22.15 -14.04
N VAL A 35 -4.47 21.55 -13.99
CA VAL A 35 -5.64 22.02 -14.74
C VAL A 35 -6.34 23.20 -14.06
N GLN A 36 -6.99 24.05 -14.87
CA GLN A 36 -7.81 25.15 -14.35
C GLN A 36 -8.95 24.62 -13.46
N ASP A 37 -9.38 25.39 -12.44
CA ASP A 37 -10.38 24.96 -11.44
C ASP A 37 -11.68 24.40 -12.07
N GLY A 38 -12.18 25.02 -13.13
CA GLY A 38 -13.36 24.52 -13.85
C GLY A 38 -13.18 23.12 -14.45
N VAL A 39 -11.97 22.84 -14.97
CA VAL A 39 -11.59 21.53 -15.51
C VAL A 39 -11.42 20.52 -14.38
N ALA A 40 -10.78 20.91 -13.26
CA ALA A 40 -10.63 20.06 -12.08
C ALA A 40 -11.97 19.58 -11.52
N ARG A 41 -12.97 20.48 -11.41
CA ARG A 41 -14.33 20.11 -11.01
C ARG A 41 -14.99 19.17 -11.99
N GLY A 42 -14.83 19.41 -13.30
CA GLY A 42 -15.33 18.51 -14.34
C GLY A 42 -14.73 17.10 -14.24
N VAL A 43 -13.43 17.00 -13.97
CA VAL A 43 -12.73 15.73 -13.72
C VAL A 43 -13.27 15.05 -12.47
N MET A 44 -13.46 15.79 -11.37
CA MET A 44 -14.04 15.23 -10.14
C MET A 44 -15.45 14.65 -10.37
N VAL A 45 -16.33 15.39 -11.04
CA VAL A 45 -17.69 14.91 -11.37
C VAL A 45 -17.60 13.66 -12.24
N ALA A 46 -16.75 13.65 -13.26
CA ALA A 46 -16.58 12.50 -14.13
C ALA A 46 -16.02 11.26 -13.40
N LEU A 47 -15.15 11.44 -12.40
CA LEU A 47 -14.67 10.37 -11.54
C LEU A 47 -15.78 9.81 -10.63
N GLU A 48 -16.61 10.68 -10.06
CA GLU A 48 -17.80 10.28 -9.27
C GLU A 48 -18.83 9.53 -10.12
N GLU A 49 -19.09 10.00 -11.34
CA GLU A 49 -19.93 9.31 -12.32
C GLU A 49 -19.35 7.95 -12.71
N THR A 50 -18.04 7.88 -12.97
CA THR A 50 -17.37 6.61 -13.27
C THR A 50 -17.56 5.62 -12.11
N LEU A 51 -17.42 6.08 -10.87
CA LEU A 51 -17.62 5.28 -9.66
C LEU A 51 -19.05 4.77 -9.51
N SER A 52 -20.04 5.58 -9.86
CA SER A 52 -21.46 5.21 -9.79
C SER A 52 -21.87 4.22 -10.89
N LEU A 53 -21.19 4.27 -12.05
CA LEU A 53 -21.40 3.36 -13.17
C LEU A 53 -20.77 1.97 -12.98
N CYS A 54 -19.85 1.81 -12.02
CA CYS A 54 -19.27 0.52 -11.69
C CYS A 54 -20.34 -0.41 -11.08
N SER A 55 -20.32 -1.70 -11.41
CA SER A 55 -21.33 -2.67 -10.98
C SER A 55 -21.24 -3.01 -9.49
N GLY A 56 -22.33 -3.49 -8.90
CA GLY A 56 -22.36 -4.01 -7.53
C GLY A 56 -22.36 -2.94 -6.43
N ALA A 57 -22.77 -3.37 -5.23
CA ALA A 57 -22.57 -2.58 -4.01
C ALA A 57 -21.08 -2.27 -3.83
N GLU A 58 -20.78 -1.10 -3.26
CA GLU A 58 -19.42 -0.70 -2.86
C GLU A 58 -18.74 -1.92 -2.21
N GLU A 59 -17.65 -2.38 -2.82
CA GLU A 59 -16.92 -3.55 -2.33
C GLU A 59 -16.47 -3.18 -0.92
N ARG A 60 -17.20 -3.66 0.09
CA ARG A 60 -16.81 -3.50 1.49
C ARG A 60 -15.35 -3.91 1.53
N PRO A 61 -14.44 -3.04 2.04
CA PRO A 61 -13.02 -3.35 2.05
C PRO A 61 -12.89 -4.74 2.63
N ALA A 62 -12.40 -5.71 1.85
CA ALA A 62 -12.50 -7.14 2.13
C ALA A 62 -12.46 -7.35 3.63
N GLU A 63 -13.64 -7.58 4.22
CA GLU A 63 -13.75 -7.79 5.66
C GLU A 63 -12.73 -8.87 5.95
N GLU A 64 -11.81 -8.59 6.87
CA GLU A 64 -10.72 -9.50 7.21
C GLU A 64 -11.33 -10.88 7.40
N LEU A 65 -11.16 -11.75 6.39
CA LEU A 65 -11.97 -12.94 6.27
C LEU A 65 -11.83 -13.72 7.58
N PRO A 66 -12.96 -14.22 8.13
CA PRO A 66 -12.92 -14.91 9.40
C PRO A 66 -11.87 -16.01 9.36
N LEU A 67 -11.16 -16.15 10.47
CA LEU A 67 -10.23 -17.25 10.63
C LEU A 67 -10.98 -18.58 10.51
N ASP A 68 -10.31 -19.60 10.01
CA ASP A 68 -10.88 -20.93 9.87
C ASP A 68 -11.35 -21.42 11.25
N ASP A 69 -12.51 -22.06 11.27
CA ASP A 69 -12.97 -22.76 12.46
C ASP A 69 -11.96 -23.87 12.79
N GLY A 70 -11.42 -23.83 14.00
CA GLY A 70 -10.37 -24.75 14.44
C GLY A 70 -8.93 -24.35 14.05
N ALA A 71 -8.70 -23.16 13.46
CA ALA A 71 -7.34 -22.66 13.25
C ALA A 71 -6.57 -22.62 14.58
N GLU A 72 -5.33 -23.10 14.57
CA GLU A 72 -4.42 -22.97 15.71
C GLU A 72 -4.04 -21.48 15.86
N ARG A 73 -4.35 -20.89 17.02
CA ARG A 73 -4.14 -19.46 17.29
C ARG A 73 -3.10 -19.28 18.37
N PHE A 74 -2.14 -18.39 18.10
CA PHE A 74 -1.15 -17.93 19.07
C PHE A 74 -1.30 -16.43 19.26
N VAL A 75 -1.31 -16.00 20.51
CA VAL A 75 -1.41 -14.58 20.89
C VAL A 75 -0.36 -14.19 21.94
N ASP A 76 -0.06 -12.90 22.03
CA ASP A 76 0.75 -12.28 23.08
C ASP A 76 2.04 -13.04 23.47
N ARG A 77 2.04 -13.67 24.66
CA ARG A 77 3.23 -14.31 25.25
C ARG A 77 3.69 -15.52 24.46
N GLU A 78 2.79 -16.23 23.80
CA GLU A 78 3.10 -17.41 22.99
C GLU A 78 3.88 -17.01 21.75
N LEU A 79 3.46 -15.93 21.10
CA LEU A 79 4.17 -15.32 19.97
C LEU A 79 5.57 -14.85 20.37
N ARG A 80 5.79 -14.50 21.65
CA ARG A 80 7.11 -14.07 22.07
C ARG A 80 8.18 -15.16 21.99
N ARG A 81 7.79 -16.42 22.07
CA ARG A 81 8.70 -17.56 22.01
C ARG A 81 9.02 -17.99 20.57
N LYS A 82 8.18 -17.62 19.60
CA LYS A 82 8.43 -17.91 18.19
C LYS A 82 9.51 -16.97 17.65
N LYS A 83 10.63 -17.55 17.22
CA LYS A 83 11.78 -16.82 16.66
C LYS A 83 11.51 -16.38 15.22
N ASP A 84 10.99 -17.33 14.45
CA ASP A 84 10.66 -17.18 13.03
C ASP A 84 9.21 -17.61 12.82
N ILE A 85 8.46 -16.80 12.10
CA ILE A 85 7.06 -17.04 11.75
C ILE A 85 6.96 -17.07 10.23
N LEU A 86 6.46 -18.19 9.69
CA LEU A 86 6.28 -18.38 8.26
C LEU A 86 4.81 -18.19 7.88
N VAL A 87 4.56 -17.31 6.92
CA VAL A 87 3.29 -17.17 6.20
C VAL A 87 3.51 -17.67 4.79
N ALA A 88 2.83 -18.75 4.42
CA ALA A 88 3.02 -19.41 3.13
C ALA A 88 1.74 -19.37 2.31
N SER A 89 1.89 -19.11 1.02
CA SER A 89 0.86 -19.32 0.00
C SER A 89 1.18 -20.58 -0.81
N GLY A 90 0.38 -20.89 -1.83
CA GLY A 90 0.68 -21.93 -2.82
C GLY A 90 1.96 -21.69 -3.62
N GLY A 91 2.47 -20.44 -3.67
CA GLY A 91 3.72 -20.08 -4.34
C GLY A 91 4.66 -19.30 -3.41
N ALA A 92 4.44 -17.99 -3.33
CA ALA A 92 5.21 -17.06 -2.51
C ALA A 92 5.19 -17.38 -1.01
N ARG A 93 6.25 -16.98 -0.31
CA ARG A 93 6.40 -17.16 1.13
C ARG A 93 7.00 -15.92 1.78
N VAL A 94 6.49 -15.60 2.96
CA VAL A 94 7.04 -14.53 3.80
C VAL A 94 7.43 -15.11 5.16
N ARG A 95 8.67 -14.87 5.57
CA ARG A 95 9.14 -15.19 6.92
C ARG A 95 9.35 -13.89 7.70
N TRP A 96 8.70 -13.76 8.84
CA TRP A 96 8.95 -12.67 9.77
C TRP A 96 9.82 -13.16 10.94
N SER A 97 10.82 -12.37 11.31
CA SER A 97 11.60 -12.56 12.53
C SER A 97 11.92 -11.20 13.15
N ARG A 98 12.19 -11.19 14.46
CA ARG A 98 12.58 -9.96 15.15
C ARG A 98 13.95 -9.43 14.73
N LYS A 99 14.86 -10.33 14.35
CA LYS A 99 16.25 -10.00 14.05
C LYS A 99 16.45 -9.65 12.57
N GLY A 100 15.87 -10.44 11.68
CA GLY A 100 16.00 -10.29 10.23
C GLY A 100 14.85 -9.55 9.56
N GLY A 101 13.84 -9.10 10.32
CA GLY A 101 12.67 -8.43 9.78
C GLY A 101 11.84 -9.35 8.91
N VAL A 102 11.45 -8.87 7.73
CA VAL A 102 10.63 -9.62 6.78
C VAL A 102 11.51 -10.16 5.67
N GLN A 103 11.57 -11.47 5.51
CA GLN A 103 12.13 -12.12 4.33
C GLN A 103 11.00 -12.47 3.37
N PHE A 104 11.20 -12.18 2.09
CA PHE A 104 10.30 -12.55 1.01
C PHE A 104 11.01 -13.52 0.07
N VAL A 105 10.32 -14.64 -0.22
CA VAL A 105 10.79 -15.67 -1.14
C VAL A 105 9.71 -15.94 -2.17
N ASP A 106 10.07 -15.82 -3.44
CA ASP A 106 9.26 -16.25 -4.57
C ASP A 106 10.18 -16.80 -5.66
N ARG A 107 9.96 -18.06 -6.05
CA ARG A 107 10.79 -18.74 -7.04
C ARG A 107 10.48 -18.30 -8.47
N ASP A 108 9.22 -17.99 -8.77
CA ASP A 108 8.79 -17.64 -10.12
C ASP A 108 9.31 -16.25 -10.52
N PHE A 109 9.58 -15.41 -9.52
CA PHE A 109 10.16 -14.08 -9.67
C PHE A 109 11.63 -13.97 -9.29
N ASP A 110 12.31 -15.08 -8.97
CA ASP A 110 13.70 -15.11 -8.50
C ASP A 110 13.98 -14.14 -7.33
N VAL A 111 13.05 -14.11 -6.36
CA VAL A 111 13.17 -13.29 -5.15
C VAL A 111 13.56 -14.17 -3.97
N ASN A 112 14.65 -13.81 -3.31
CA ASN A 112 15.04 -14.33 -2.01
C ASN A 112 15.77 -13.23 -1.25
N GLU A 113 15.01 -12.31 -0.66
CA GLU A 113 15.55 -11.11 -0.03
C GLU A 113 15.18 -11.09 1.46
N GLU A 114 16.21 -11.01 2.31
CA GLU A 114 16.03 -10.76 3.74
C GLU A 114 15.80 -9.27 4.02
N ASP A 115 15.02 -9.00 5.08
CA ASP A 115 14.68 -7.64 5.50
C ASP A 115 14.18 -6.74 4.37
N CYS A 116 13.39 -7.34 3.47
CA CYS A 116 13.01 -6.81 2.18
C CYS A 116 12.00 -5.66 2.28
N ILE A 117 11.36 -5.45 3.43
CA ILE A 117 10.41 -4.35 3.63
C ILE A 117 11.05 -3.23 4.43
N ARG A 118 11.00 -2.03 3.86
CA ARG A 118 11.43 -0.78 4.48
C ARG A 118 10.37 0.29 4.36
N PHE A 119 10.32 1.18 5.34
CA PHE A 119 9.53 2.40 5.25
C PHE A 119 10.46 3.61 5.25
N GLU A 120 10.14 4.56 4.40
CA GLU A 120 10.88 5.81 4.24
C GLU A 120 9.94 6.96 4.53
N ASP A 121 10.31 7.80 5.48
CA ASP A 121 9.59 9.00 5.87
C ASP A 121 10.45 10.24 5.62
N ARG A 122 9.84 11.26 5.02
CA ARG A 122 10.46 12.56 4.73
C ARG A 122 9.42 13.67 4.78
N SER A 123 9.84 14.87 5.14
CA SER A 123 9.04 16.08 4.99
C SER A 123 8.76 16.34 3.50
N ASP A 124 7.57 16.84 3.21
CA ASP A 124 7.14 17.29 1.88
C ASP A 124 7.03 18.83 1.90
N ARG A 125 7.97 19.49 1.24
CA ARG A 125 8.00 20.93 0.99
C ARG A 125 7.27 21.33 -0.29
N GLY A 126 6.72 20.35 -1.01
CA GLY A 126 5.96 20.58 -2.23
C GLY A 126 4.54 21.09 -1.96
N ASP A 127 3.74 21.02 -3.02
CA ASP A 127 2.31 21.28 -3.06
C ASP A 127 1.57 19.96 -3.36
N LEU A 128 0.29 20.00 -3.74
CA LEU A 128 -0.45 18.79 -4.11
C LEU A 128 -0.02 18.21 -5.47
N ASP A 129 0.57 19.02 -6.35
CA ASP A 129 0.98 18.60 -7.70
C ASP A 129 2.27 17.78 -7.63
N GLY A 130 3.23 18.20 -6.82
CA GLY A 130 4.55 17.58 -6.74
C GLY A 130 5.06 17.37 -5.32
N PHE A 131 5.58 16.18 -5.04
CA PHE A 131 6.36 15.97 -3.82
C PHE A 131 7.71 16.67 -3.98
N SER A 132 8.12 17.43 -2.97
CA SER A 132 9.47 18.00 -2.91
C SER A 132 10.09 17.69 -1.56
N ALA A 133 11.17 16.90 -1.54
CA ALA A 133 11.86 16.62 -0.29
C ALA A 133 12.57 17.87 0.22
N ASP A 134 12.60 18.04 1.54
CA ASP A 134 13.52 18.98 2.16
C ASP A 134 14.97 18.54 1.86
N PRO A 135 15.80 19.39 1.20
CA PRO A 135 17.16 19.03 0.81
C PRO A 135 18.10 18.83 2.00
N ASP A 136 17.81 19.49 3.13
CA ASP A 136 18.63 19.44 4.34
C ASP A 136 18.23 18.27 5.27
N GLU A 137 17.10 17.62 5.00
CA GLU A 137 16.61 16.49 5.77
C GLU A 137 17.11 15.15 5.18
N ARG A 138 17.68 14.28 6.01
CA ARG A 138 17.95 12.88 5.61
C ARG A 138 16.68 12.01 5.75
N PRO A 139 16.43 11.07 4.83
CA PRO A 139 15.31 10.15 4.97
C PRO A 139 15.35 9.34 6.27
N ARG A 140 14.20 9.26 6.94
CA ARG A 140 14.02 8.41 8.11
C ARG A 140 13.60 7.02 7.67
N TRP A 141 14.34 6.01 8.13
CA TRP A 141 14.11 4.63 7.78
C TRP A 141 13.49 3.85 8.93
N PHE A 142 12.40 3.13 8.64
CA PHE A 142 11.77 2.23 9.59
C PHE A 142 11.73 0.80 9.04
N SER A 143 11.75 -0.16 9.96
CA SER A 143 11.63 -1.59 9.66
C SER A 143 10.37 -2.14 10.34
N PRO A 144 9.62 -3.05 9.67
CA PRO A 144 8.51 -3.76 10.29
C PRO A 144 8.97 -4.71 11.41
N ALA A 145 10.27 -4.97 11.56
CA ALA A 145 10.83 -5.75 12.67
C ALA A 145 10.50 -5.16 14.06
N PHE A 146 10.21 -3.85 14.12
CA PHE A 146 9.81 -3.17 15.36
C PHE A 146 8.32 -3.30 15.69
N LEU A 147 7.50 -3.77 14.75
CA LEU A 147 6.11 -4.11 15.02
C LEU A 147 6.07 -5.41 15.84
N ARG A 148 5.09 -5.49 16.74
CA ARG A 148 4.92 -6.66 17.60
C ARG A 148 3.96 -7.63 16.91
N PRO A 149 4.29 -8.94 16.87
CA PRO A 149 3.31 -9.92 16.45
C PRO A 149 2.20 -9.96 17.51
N VAL A 150 0.95 -9.78 17.07
CA VAL A 150 -0.24 -9.77 17.95
C VAL A 150 -1.12 -10.99 17.75
N LEU A 151 -1.12 -11.55 16.54
CA LEU A 151 -1.84 -12.77 16.21
C LEU A 151 -1.03 -13.59 15.20
N LEU A 152 -0.93 -14.89 15.44
CA LEU A 152 -0.61 -15.87 14.40
C LEU A 152 -1.73 -16.91 14.39
N ALA A 153 -2.32 -17.13 13.22
CA ALA A 153 -3.33 -18.16 13.02
C ALA A 153 -2.90 -19.08 11.89
N HIS A 154 -2.90 -20.39 12.16
CA HIS A 154 -2.62 -21.44 11.18
C HIS A 154 -3.88 -22.28 11.00
N GLY A 155 -4.54 -22.11 9.86
CA GLY A 155 -5.70 -22.88 9.45
C GLY A 155 -5.40 -23.70 8.18
N PRO A 156 -6.25 -24.68 7.86
CA PRO A 156 -6.14 -25.48 6.63
C PRO A 156 -6.25 -24.64 5.35
N THR A 157 -6.97 -23.53 5.36
CA THR A 157 -7.20 -22.69 4.17
C THR A 157 -6.37 -21.42 4.16
N GLN A 158 -5.79 -21.02 5.29
CA GLN A 158 -4.97 -19.81 5.36
C GLN A 158 -4.01 -19.79 6.55
N HIS A 159 -2.87 -19.13 6.34
CA HIS A 159 -1.92 -18.72 7.35
C HIS A 159 -1.98 -17.20 7.50
N ARG A 160 -2.18 -16.69 8.71
CA ARG A 160 -2.30 -15.25 8.97
C ARG A 160 -1.38 -14.81 10.09
N LEU A 161 -0.59 -13.77 9.82
CA LEU A 161 0.23 -13.07 10.82
C LEU A 161 -0.20 -11.61 10.88
N GLU A 162 -0.49 -11.13 12.08
CA GLU A 162 -0.71 -9.71 12.34
C GLU A 162 0.43 -9.13 13.15
N LEU A 163 0.93 -8.00 12.67
CA LEU A 163 1.93 -7.18 13.31
C LEU A 163 1.28 -5.83 13.65
N ALA A 164 1.45 -5.34 14.87
CA ALA A 164 0.93 -4.05 15.28
C ALA A 164 1.93 -3.25 16.12
N GLY A 165 1.83 -1.93 16.05
CA GLY A 165 2.67 -1.04 16.84
C GLY A 165 2.84 0.32 16.16
N ARG A 166 4.08 0.82 16.15
CA ARG A 166 4.44 2.06 15.47
C ARG A 166 5.61 1.84 14.52
N LEU A 167 5.53 2.45 13.34
CA LEU A 167 6.67 2.57 12.43
C LEU A 167 7.60 3.66 12.96
N GLY A 168 8.78 3.25 13.42
CA GLY A 168 9.75 4.09 14.11
C GLY A 168 9.76 3.86 15.63
N ARG A 169 10.94 3.96 16.25
CA ARG A 169 11.14 3.67 17.69
C ARG A 169 10.63 4.76 18.63
N ARG A 170 10.39 5.97 18.12
CA ARG A 170 10.06 7.16 18.90
C ARG A 170 8.54 7.37 18.96
N ALA A 171 8.09 8.16 19.92
CA ALA A 171 6.66 8.47 20.13
C ALA A 171 5.99 9.13 18.90
N ASP A 172 6.80 9.75 18.05
CA ASP A 172 6.39 10.40 16.81
C ASP A 172 6.17 9.43 15.63
N GLY A 173 6.38 8.12 15.80
CA GLY A 173 6.20 7.11 14.75
C GLY A 173 4.73 6.87 14.38
N TYR A 174 4.46 6.42 13.17
CA TYR A 174 3.11 6.19 12.67
C TYR A 174 2.46 4.95 13.31
N PRO A 175 1.30 5.05 13.97
CA PRO A 175 0.52 3.87 14.34
C PRO A 175 0.26 3.01 13.11
N CYS A 176 0.59 1.73 13.19
CA CYS A 176 0.60 0.85 12.04
C CYS A 176 0.20 -0.58 12.41
N ARG A 177 -0.58 -1.20 11.52
CA ARG A 177 -0.87 -2.63 11.52
C ARG A 177 -0.53 -3.20 10.14
N ILE A 178 0.15 -4.34 10.13
CA ILE A 178 0.44 -5.11 8.92
C ILE A 178 -0.15 -6.50 9.12
N THR A 179 -0.99 -6.93 8.20
CA THR A 179 -1.53 -8.29 8.15
C THR A 179 -0.98 -9.00 6.93
N LEU A 180 -0.31 -10.13 7.16
CA LEU A 180 0.20 -11.02 6.12
C LEU A 180 -0.69 -12.25 6.06
N ILE A 181 -1.19 -12.58 4.88
CA ILE A 181 -2.11 -13.70 4.65
C ILE A 181 -1.56 -14.53 3.50
N GLY A 182 -1.31 -15.81 3.75
CA GLY A 182 -0.96 -16.78 2.74
C GLY A 182 -2.06 -17.82 2.64
N ARG A 183 -2.49 -18.14 1.43
CA ARG A 183 -3.46 -19.20 1.17
C ARG A 183 -2.90 -20.24 0.23
N PRO A 184 -3.19 -21.54 0.42
CA PRO A 184 -2.69 -22.58 -0.46
C PRO A 184 -3.16 -22.48 -1.92
N ASP A 185 -4.33 -21.87 -2.15
CA ASP A 185 -4.94 -21.66 -3.47
C ASP A 185 -4.49 -20.37 -4.17
N GLU A 186 -3.83 -19.45 -3.45
CA GLU A 186 -3.22 -18.24 -4.01
C GLU A 186 -1.72 -18.47 -4.25
N SER A 187 -1.16 -17.97 -5.35
CA SER A 187 0.28 -18.03 -5.61
C SER A 187 1.09 -16.91 -4.93
N PHE A 188 0.39 -15.98 -4.26
CA PHE A 188 0.97 -14.79 -3.64
C PHE A 188 0.67 -14.74 -2.14
N VAL A 189 1.49 -14.00 -1.40
CA VAL A 189 1.16 -13.58 -0.03
C VAL A 189 0.49 -12.22 -0.10
N ARG A 190 -0.73 -12.12 0.43
CA ARG A 190 -1.45 -10.85 0.55
C ARG A 190 -0.94 -10.09 1.77
N MET A 191 -0.61 -8.82 1.59
CA MET A 191 -0.21 -7.92 2.66
C MET A 191 -1.17 -6.73 2.75
N VAL A 192 -1.80 -6.55 3.89
CA VAL A 192 -2.63 -5.38 4.18
C VAL A 192 -1.88 -4.48 5.15
N VAL A 193 -1.63 -3.23 4.76
CA VAL A 193 -0.99 -2.22 5.60
C VAL A 193 -2.03 -1.16 5.97
N ARG A 194 -2.27 -0.99 7.26
CA ARG A 194 -3.07 0.10 7.82
C ARG A 194 -2.16 1.05 8.55
N VAL A 195 -2.14 2.32 8.14
CA VAL A 195 -1.33 3.36 8.76
C VAL A 195 -2.20 4.54 9.13
N HIS A 196 -2.09 4.98 10.38
CA HIS A 196 -2.77 6.20 10.83
C HIS A 196 -1.82 7.39 10.65
N ASN A 197 -2.17 8.31 9.77
CA ASN A 197 -1.36 9.50 9.58
C ASN A 197 -1.63 10.53 10.69
N THR A 198 -0.59 10.91 11.42
CA THR A 198 -0.63 11.96 12.44
C THR A 198 0.28 13.14 12.09
N ARG A 199 0.80 13.19 10.86
CA ARG A 199 1.79 14.18 10.43
C ARG A 199 1.27 15.00 9.26
N ASP A 200 1.60 16.28 9.32
CA ASP A 200 1.35 17.22 8.23
C ASP A 200 2.59 17.29 7.36
N ASP A 201 2.41 17.60 6.08
CA ASP A 201 3.49 17.93 5.15
C ASP A 201 4.61 16.88 5.15
N HIS A 202 4.22 15.62 5.00
CA HIS A 202 5.11 14.46 5.06
C HIS A 202 4.69 13.42 4.03
N ARG A 203 5.68 12.65 3.57
CA ARG A 203 5.48 11.47 2.73
C ARG A 203 6.06 10.23 3.40
N LEU A 204 5.22 9.23 3.60
CA LEU A 204 5.60 7.89 4.00
C LEU A 204 5.50 6.95 2.79
N ARG A 205 6.61 6.30 2.45
CA ARG A 205 6.66 5.24 1.43
C ARG A 205 6.98 3.90 2.06
N ILE A 206 6.44 2.84 1.48
CA ILE A 206 6.95 1.48 1.64
C ILE A 206 7.89 1.17 0.48
N ARG A 207 8.92 0.38 0.74
CA ARG A 207 9.85 -0.17 -0.25
C ARG A 207 9.96 -1.68 -0.08
N PHE A 208 9.90 -2.40 -1.20
CA PHE A 208 10.13 -3.83 -1.34
C PHE A 208 11.46 -4.04 -2.05
N LEU A 209 12.49 -4.41 -1.29
CA LEU A 209 13.85 -4.63 -1.77
C LEU A 209 13.99 -6.01 -2.42
N GLY A 210 15.02 -6.16 -3.25
CA GLY A 210 15.35 -7.43 -3.91
C GLY A 210 14.41 -7.82 -5.05
N CYS A 211 13.36 -7.04 -5.28
CA CYS A 211 12.42 -7.23 -6.39
C CYS A 211 13.02 -6.64 -7.68
N ARG A 212 13.79 -7.46 -8.41
CA ARG A 212 14.36 -7.08 -9.72
C ARG A 212 13.29 -6.85 -10.76
N ARG A 213 12.23 -7.66 -10.70
CA ARG A 213 11.07 -7.53 -11.56
C ARG A 213 9.96 -6.82 -10.81
N ALA A 214 9.44 -5.75 -11.41
CA ALA A 214 8.41 -4.91 -10.81
C ALA A 214 7.09 -5.65 -10.55
N ASP A 215 6.80 -6.65 -11.39
CA ASP A 215 5.62 -7.51 -11.36
C ASP A 215 5.64 -8.55 -10.22
N ALA A 216 6.77 -8.69 -9.50
CA ALA A 216 6.84 -9.50 -8.29
C ALA A 216 6.05 -8.91 -7.11
N ILE A 217 5.70 -7.62 -7.20
CA ILE A 217 4.82 -6.95 -6.26
C ILE A 217 3.68 -6.35 -7.07
N ASP A 218 2.47 -6.47 -6.57
CA ASP A 218 1.34 -5.72 -7.09
C ASP A 218 0.61 -5.01 -5.95
N SER A 219 -0.21 -4.02 -6.28
CA SER A 219 -0.99 -3.25 -5.31
C SER A 219 -2.42 -3.02 -5.77
N ASP A 220 -3.31 -2.72 -4.82
CA ASP A 220 -4.70 -2.35 -5.07
C ASP A 220 -4.88 -0.93 -5.64
N GLY A 221 -3.95 -0.50 -6.52
CA GLY A 221 -3.87 0.85 -7.05
C GLY A 221 -3.21 1.84 -6.10
N THR A 222 -2.45 1.37 -5.10
CA THR A 222 -1.76 2.26 -4.16
C THR A 222 -0.88 3.30 -4.91
N PRO A 223 -1.03 4.61 -4.65
CA PRO A 223 -0.36 5.65 -5.43
C PRO A 223 1.17 5.58 -5.39
N GLY A 224 1.82 6.09 -6.45
CA GLY A 224 3.27 6.19 -6.51
C GLY A 224 3.97 4.83 -6.48
N PHE A 225 3.30 3.79 -7.01
CA PHE A 225 3.86 2.47 -7.24
C PHE A 225 4.88 2.54 -8.38
N VAL A 226 6.16 2.53 -8.04
CA VAL A 226 7.26 2.73 -8.99
C VAL A 226 8.34 1.68 -8.76
N ALA A 227 8.71 1.00 -9.83
CA ALA A 227 9.92 0.19 -9.85
C ALA A 227 11.14 1.10 -9.97
N VAL A 228 12.03 1.04 -8.98
CA VAL A 228 13.26 1.81 -8.96
C VAL A 228 14.42 0.84 -9.12
N SER A 229 15.16 1.04 -10.20
CA SER A 229 16.39 0.32 -10.49
C SER A 229 17.54 1.33 -10.46
N ASN A 230 18.53 1.09 -9.61
CA ASN A 230 19.82 1.77 -9.70
C ASN A 230 20.96 0.74 -9.62
N ASP A 231 22.19 1.15 -9.94
CA ASP A 231 23.35 0.26 -10.02
C ASP A 231 23.64 -0.54 -8.73
N ALA A 232 23.09 -0.11 -7.59
CA ALA A 232 23.31 -0.74 -6.30
C ALA A 232 22.16 -1.65 -5.85
N ARG A 233 20.89 -1.36 -6.19
CA ARG A 233 19.69 -2.07 -5.68
C ARG A 233 18.48 -1.92 -6.61
N HIS A 234 17.70 -2.99 -6.71
CA HIS A 234 16.36 -2.98 -7.29
C HIS A 234 15.32 -3.00 -6.16
N PHE A 235 14.33 -2.11 -6.23
CA PHE A 235 13.21 -2.12 -5.31
C PHE A 235 11.95 -1.57 -5.95
N VAL A 236 10.80 -2.04 -5.47
CA VAL A 236 9.50 -1.43 -5.75
C VAL A 236 9.16 -0.50 -4.59
N ALA A 237 8.71 0.72 -4.88
CA ALA A 237 8.24 1.65 -3.86
C ALA A 237 6.78 2.00 -4.09
N ALA A 238 6.04 2.23 -3.01
CA ALA A 238 4.66 2.72 -3.06
C ALA A 238 4.45 3.79 -1.98
N THR A 239 3.63 4.80 -2.26
CA THR A 239 3.33 5.87 -1.31
C THR A 239 2.13 5.46 -0.45
N LEU A 240 2.38 5.30 0.86
CA LEU A 240 1.33 5.00 1.82
C LEU A 240 0.64 6.27 2.30
N VAL A 241 1.44 7.31 2.60
CA VAL A 241 0.94 8.61 3.04
C VAL A 241 1.63 9.67 2.19
N ARG A 242 0.86 10.62 1.66
CA ARG A 242 1.35 11.94 1.28
C ARG A 242 0.38 12.98 1.84
N ALA A 243 0.79 13.59 2.93
CA ALA A 243 0.09 14.69 3.56
C ALA A 243 0.68 15.99 3.04
N CYS A 244 -0.15 16.85 2.43
CA CYS A 244 0.29 18.15 1.96
C CYS A 244 -0.86 19.15 2.09
N GLY A 245 -0.64 20.22 2.85
CA GLY A 245 -1.65 21.23 3.12
C GLY A 245 -1.69 22.38 2.11
N ARG A 246 -1.01 22.26 0.96
CA ARG A 246 -0.80 23.35 0.00
C ARG A 246 -1.17 22.93 -1.40
N LEU A 247 -1.97 23.73 -2.09
CA LEU A 247 -2.29 23.60 -3.51
C LEU A 247 -1.77 24.82 -4.26
N ARG A 248 -1.13 24.62 -5.41
CA ARG A 248 -0.77 25.72 -6.30
C ARG A 248 -1.92 26.01 -7.25
N ALA A 249 -2.41 27.25 -7.23
CA ALA A 249 -3.48 27.73 -8.11
C ALA A 249 -2.96 28.94 -8.89
N GLY A 250 -2.33 28.69 -10.03
CA GLY A 250 -1.57 29.69 -10.77
C GLY A 250 -0.33 30.14 -9.98
N ASP A 251 -0.25 31.44 -9.70
CA ASP A 251 0.83 32.04 -8.89
C ASP A 251 0.52 32.06 -7.38
N ALA A 252 -0.70 31.69 -6.98
CA ALA A 252 -1.09 31.64 -5.59
C ALA A 252 -0.90 30.25 -4.97
N THR A 253 -0.60 30.21 -3.68
CA THR A 253 -0.68 29.00 -2.86
C THR A 253 -1.92 29.05 -1.99
N VAL A 254 -2.78 28.04 -2.10
CA VAL A 254 -4.03 27.90 -1.35
C VAL A 254 -3.87 26.84 -0.26
N ALA A 255 -4.34 27.15 0.94
CA ALA A 255 -4.34 26.18 2.04
C ALA A 255 -5.44 25.13 1.84
N VAL A 256 -5.07 23.85 1.96
CA VAL A 256 -5.95 22.69 1.77
C VAL A 256 -5.80 21.72 2.95
N PRO A 257 -6.21 22.11 4.17
CA PRO A 257 -5.95 21.33 5.39
C PRO A 257 -6.53 19.90 5.35
N ALA A 258 -7.62 19.68 4.60
CA ALA A 258 -8.19 18.34 4.42
C ALA A 258 -7.23 17.36 3.70
N ALA A 259 -6.31 17.88 2.88
CA ALA A 259 -5.32 17.07 2.17
C ALA A 259 -4.12 16.63 3.05
N GLN A 260 -4.09 17.04 4.32
CA GLN A 260 -3.18 16.44 5.31
C GLN A 260 -3.52 14.98 5.62
N CYS A 261 -4.69 14.48 5.22
CA CYS A 261 -5.06 13.06 5.33
C CYS A 261 -4.87 12.49 6.75
N ARG A 262 -5.26 13.25 7.80
CA ARG A 262 -5.15 12.83 9.21
C ARG A 262 -6.19 11.75 9.57
N LEU A 263 -6.00 10.57 9.02
CA LEU A 263 -6.90 9.43 9.13
C LEU A 263 -6.14 8.11 8.95
N GLU A 264 -6.84 6.99 9.15
CA GLU A 264 -6.29 5.66 8.81
C GLU A 264 -6.38 5.42 7.30
N LEU A 265 -5.24 5.17 6.68
CA LEU A 265 -5.11 4.75 5.29
C LEU A 265 -4.86 3.24 5.24
N ARG A 266 -5.54 2.55 4.33
CA ARG A 266 -5.40 1.12 4.08
C ARG A 266 -4.84 0.90 2.68
N HIS A 267 -3.82 0.06 2.60
CA HIS A 267 -3.17 -0.36 1.35
C HIS A 267 -3.11 -1.88 1.30
N GLU A 268 -3.30 -2.45 0.12
CA GLU A 268 -3.18 -3.88 -0.09
C GLU A 268 -2.15 -4.17 -1.18
N PHE A 269 -1.29 -5.14 -0.89
CA PHE A 269 -0.23 -5.59 -1.79
C PHE A 269 -0.32 -7.09 -1.98
N ARG A 270 0.02 -7.56 -3.17
CA ARG A 270 0.31 -8.96 -3.46
C ARG A 270 1.82 -9.11 -3.57
N LEU A 271 2.39 -9.99 -2.77
CA LEU A 271 3.80 -10.33 -2.79
C LEU A 271 3.92 -11.65 -3.53
N GLY A 272 4.39 -11.58 -4.77
CA GLY A 272 4.43 -12.70 -5.70
C GLY A 272 3.16 -12.86 -6.52
N GLY A 273 3.08 -13.98 -7.23
CA GLY A 273 1.95 -14.35 -8.07
C GLY A 273 1.74 -13.47 -9.31
N ARG A 274 0.65 -13.73 -10.05
CA ARG A 274 0.31 -12.90 -11.23
C ARG A 274 -0.28 -11.55 -10.80
N PRO A 275 -0.12 -10.49 -11.61
CA PRO A 275 -0.76 -9.20 -11.37
C PRO A 275 -2.28 -9.34 -11.19
N TRP A 276 -2.92 -8.36 -10.53
CA TRP A 276 -4.37 -8.18 -10.47
C TRP A 276 -5.02 -8.17 -11.86
N ARG A 277 -4.24 -7.92 -12.91
CA ARG A 277 -4.64 -7.99 -14.30
C ARG A 277 -4.36 -9.37 -14.89
N ASP A 278 -5.43 -10.16 -14.98
CA ASP A 278 -5.71 -11.02 -16.13
C ASP A 278 -7.22 -11.36 -16.12
N PRO A 279 -8.10 -10.46 -16.62
CA PRO A 279 -9.31 -10.90 -17.25
C PRO A 279 -8.99 -11.10 -18.74
N THR A 280 -8.77 -12.36 -19.12
CA THR A 280 -9.03 -12.79 -20.50
C THR A 280 -10.46 -12.43 -20.90
#